data_AF-A0AAN4HDC2-F1
#
_entry.id   AF-A0AAN4HDC2-F1
#
_cell.length_a   1.000
_cell.length_b   1.000
_cell.length_c   1.000
_cell.angle_alpha   90.00
_cell.angle_beta   90.00
_cell.angle_gamma   90.00
#
_symmetry.space_group_name_H-M   'P 1'
#
loop_
_entity.id
_entity.type
_entity.pdbx_description
1 polymer ?
#
loop_
_entity_poly.entity_id
_entity_poly.type
_entity_poly.pdbx_seq_one_letter_code
_entity_poly.pdbx_strand_id
1 'polypeptide(L)'
;MKYKFSKVVKCTLPALMITTFVTPSMAVFAAETKSPNLNASQQAITPYAESYIDTVQDRMKQRDRESKLTGKPINMQEQIIDGWFLARFWIFKDQNNNHQTNRFISWFKDNLASSKGYDSIAEQMGLKIEALNDMDVTNIDYTSKTGDTIYNGISELTNYTGTTQKMKTDSFQRDYTKSESTSVTNGLQLGFKVAAKGVVALAGADFETSVTYNLSSTTTETNTISDKFTVPSQEVTLSPGHKAVVKHDLRKMVYFGTHDLKGDLKVGFNDKEIVQKFIYPNYRSIDLSDIRKTMIEIDKWNHVNTIDFYQLVGVKNHIKNGDTLYIDTPAEFTFNGANPYYRATFTEYDENGNPVQTKILSGN
;
A
#
# COMPACT_ATOMS: atom_id res chain seq x y z
N MET A 1 60.19 34.30 -33.51
CA MET A 1 59.35 35.49 -33.26
C MET A 1 58.07 35.02 -32.59
N LYS A 2 57.85 35.42 -31.33
CA LYS A 2 56.57 35.69 -30.66
C LYS A 2 55.36 34.71 -30.81
N TYR A 3 55.03 34.13 -29.64
CA TYR A 3 53.71 33.86 -29.04
C TYR A 3 52.99 32.50 -29.22
N LYS A 4 53.07 31.73 -28.12
CA LYS A 4 52.08 30.88 -27.41
C LYS A 4 50.73 30.62 -28.10
N PHE A 5 50.35 29.35 -28.20
CA PHE A 5 49.06 28.86 -27.71
C PHE A 5 49.18 27.40 -27.25
N SER A 6 48.59 27.10 -26.09
CA SER A 6 48.69 25.84 -25.37
C SER A 6 47.36 25.10 -25.42
N LYS A 7 47.48 23.78 -25.67
CA LYS A 7 46.58 22.67 -25.30
C LYS A 7 45.18 22.60 -25.94
N VAL A 8 45.05 21.65 -26.86
CA VAL A 8 43.82 20.87 -27.07
C VAL A 8 44.18 19.40 -26.84
N VAL A 9 43.67 18.82 -25.76
CA VAL A 9 43.63 17.37 -25.58
C VAL A 9 42.16 17.00 -25.43
N LYS A 10 41.67 16.20 -26.38
CA LYS A 10 40.38 15.54 -26.35
C LYS A 10 40.40 14.51 -25.22
N CYS A 11 39.43 14.57 -24.32
CA CYS A 11 39.02 13.43 -23.51
C CYS A 11 37.49 13.37 -23.46
N THR A 12 37.02 12.16 -23.70
CA THR A 12 35.64 11.67 -23.79
C THR A 12 34.95 11.59 -22.42
N LEU A 13 33.61 11.76 -22.44
CA LEU A 13 32.61 11.52 -21.37
C LEU A 13 32.79 10.18 -20.63
N PRO A 14 32.20 9.93 -19.42
CA PRO A 14 30.95 10.49 -18.89
C PRO A 14 30.90 10.83 -17.38
N ALA A 15 30.03 11.77 -16.99
CA ALA A 15 29.49 11.85 -15.62
C ALA A 15 28.16 12.61 -15.64
N LEU A 16 27.06 11.87 -15.62
CA LEU A 16 25.71 12.40 -15.43
C LEU A 16 25.59 12.78 -13.93
N MET A 17 25.80 14.06 -13.62
CA MET A 17 25.44 14.62 -12.32
C MET A 17 23.92 14.74 -12.27
N ILE A 18 23.25 13.82 -11.57
CA ILE A 18 21.85 13.99 -11.18
C ILE A 18 21.84 14.99 -10.03
N THR A 19 21.67 16.27 -10.35
CA THR A 19 21.29 17.28 -9.37
C THR A 19 19.87 16.99 -8.90
N THR A 20 19.73 16.71 -7.61
CA THR A 20 18.45 16.60 -6.90
C THR A 20 17.72 17.94 -6.92
N PHE A 21 16.84 18.13 -7.90
CA PHE A 21 15.80 19.14 -7.79
C PHE A 21 14.69 18.59 -6.89
N VAL A 22 14.68 19.06 -5.65
CA VAL A 22 13.48 19.08 -4.82
C VAL A 22 12.48 19.95 -5.56
N THR A 23 11.44 19.36 -6.16
CA THR A 23 10.30 20.12 -6.66
C THR A 23 9.44 20.54 -5.46
N PRO A 24 9.33 21.83 -5.14
CA PRO A 24 8.32 22.28 -4.20
C PRO A 24 6.93 22.00 -4.80
N SER A 25 6.03 21.48 -3.96
CA SER A 25 4.60 21.37 -4.22
C SER A 25 4.09 22.66 -4.85
N MET A 26 3.45 22.57 -6.02
CA MET A 26 2.95 23.73 -6.72
C MET A 26 2.03 24.54 -5.81
N ALA A 27 2.43 25.79 -5.58
CA ALA A 27 1.63 26.77 -4.88
C ALA A 27 0.34 27.06 -5.66
N VAL A 28 -0.73 27.12 -4.89
CA VAL A 28 -2.07 27.63 -5.21
C VAL A 28 -2.00 28.82 -6.17
N PHE A 29 -2.50 28.65 -7.40
CA PHE A 29 -2.80 29.77 -8.29
C PHE A 29 -4.26 30.18 -8.09
N ALA A 30 -4.45 31.28 -7.37
CA ALA A 30 -5.60 32.18 -7.51
C ALA A 30 -5.19 33.57 -7.01
N ALA A 31 -4.29 34.23 -7.73
CA ALA A 31 -4.09 35.66 -7.62
C ALA A 31 -4.89 36.32 -8.75
N GLU A 32 -5.89 37.11 -8.40
CA GLU A 32 -6.62 37.98 -9.34
C GLU A 32 -5.63 38.91 -10.05
N THR A 33 -5.38 38.66 -11.33
CA THR A 33 -4.65 39.59 -12.20
C THR A 33 -5.65 40.51 -12.88
N LYS A 34 -5.68 41.79 -12.47
CA LYS A 34 -6.22 42.87 -13.29
C LYS A 34 -5.35 42.98 -14.56
N SER A 35 -5.95 42.78 -15.73
CA SER A 35 -5.33 43.08 -17.02
C SER A 35 -6.01 44.26 -17.72
N PRO A 36 -5.26 45.02 -18.54
CA PRO A 36 -5.58 46.40 -18.92
C PRO A 36 -6.52 46.53 -20.13
N ASN A 37 -7.11 47.71 -20.25
CA ASN A 37 -7.98 48.17 -21.33
C ASN A 37 -7.53 47.74 -22.73
N LEU A 38 -8.40 47.04 -23.45
CA LEU A 38 -8.38 46.87 -24.90
C LEU A 38 -9.80 47.08 -25.47
N ASN A 39 -9.83 47.75 -26.61
CA ASN A 39 -10.93 48.52 -27.18
C ASN A 39 -12.20 47.73 -27.54
N ALA A 40 -13.32 48.46 -27.47
CA ALA A 40 -14.66 48.05 -27.87
C ALA A 40 -14.79 47.63 -29.34
N SER A 41 -15.30 46.42 -29.58
CA SER A 41 -16.30 46.08 -30.62
C SER A 41 -16.38 44.56 -30.83
N GLN A 42 -16.90 43.86 -29.82
CA GLN A 42 -17.54 42.55 -29.96
C GLN A 42 -18.29 42.36 -28.64
N GLN A 43 -19.62 42.25 -28.71
CA GLN A 43 -20.42 41.79 -27.58
C GLN A 43 -20.00 40.34 -27.30
N ALA A 44 -18.96 40.19 -26.48
CA ALA A 44 -18.63 38.94 -25.85
C ALA A 44 -19.78 38.62 -24.91
N ILE A 45 -20.47 37.52 -25.19
CA ILE A 45 -21.34 36.85 -24.23
C ILE A 45 -20.45 36.63 -22.99
N THR A 46 -20.76 37.33 -21.91
CA THR A 46 -20.05 37.21 -20.64
C THR A 46 -20.00 35.74 -20.23
N PRO A 47 -18.83 35.15 -19.92
CA PRO A 47 -18.78 33.80 -19.41
C PRO A 47 -19.55 33.78 -18.09
N TYR A 48 -20.51 32.86 -17.96
CA TYR A 48 -21.14 32.58 -16.68
C TYR A 48 -20.02 32.37 -15.66
N ALA A 49 -20.04 33.09 -14.54
CA ALA A 49 -19.16 32.79 -13.43
C ALA A 49 -19.39 31.32 -13.05
N GLU A 50 -18.38 30.46 -13.22
CA GLU A 50 -18.47 29.05 -12.86
C GLU A 50 -18.99 28.94 -11.43
N SER A 51 -20.08 28.20 -11.23
CA SER A 51 -20.61 27.99 -9.90
C SER A 51 -19.59 27.16 -9.12
N TYR A 52 -19.37 27.44 -7.84
CA TYR A 52 -18.38 26.71 -7.05
C TYR A 52 -18.63 25.20 -7.05
N ILE A 53 -19.87 24.75 -7.25
CA ILE A 53 -20.21 23.33 -7.41
C ILE A 53 -19.65 22.73 -8.70
N ASP A 54 -19.57 23.50 -9.79
CA ASP A 54 -19.00 23.06 -11.06
C ASP A 54 -17.50 22.85 -10.89
N THR A 55 -16.83 23.79 -10.20
CA THR A 55 -15.41 23.64 -9.82
C THR A 55 -15.16 22.38 -9.00
N VAL A 56 -16.04 22.05 -8.03
CA VAL A 56 -15.92 20.83 -7.22
C VAL A 56 -16.16 19.57 -8.07
N GLN A 57 -17.14 19.61 -8.97
CA GLN A 57 -17.43 18.48 -9.83
C GLN A 57 -16.30 18.23 -10.84
N ASP A 58 -15.72 19.29 -11.41
CA ASP A 58 -14.65 19.19 -12.40
C ASP A 58 -13.35 18.70 -11.78
N ARG A 59 -13.00 19.11 -10.55
CA ARG A 59 -11.84 18.53 -9.86
C ARG A 59 -12.04 17.04 -9.54
N MET A 60 -13.26 16.60 -9.22
CA MET A 60 -13.56 15.17 -9.05
C MET A 60 -13.36 14.39 -10.36
N LYS A 61 -13.85 14.94 -11.48
CA LYS A 61 -13.68 14.36 -12.83
C LYS A 61 -12.19 14.34 -13.24
N GLN A 62 -11.45 15.38 -12.88
CA GLN A 62 -10.02 15.50 -13.15
C GLN A 62 -9.22 14.45 -12.37
N ARG A 63 -9.42 14.32 -11.05
CA ARG A 63 -8.72 13.30 -10.23
C ARG A 63 -8.94 11.88 -10.74
N ASP A 64 -10.18 11.55 -11.13
CA ASP A 64 -10.50 10.25 -11.71
C ASP A 64 -9.80 10.02 -13.06
N ARG A 65 -9.84 11.03 -13.95
CA ARG A 65 -9.17 10.97 -15.25
C ARG A 65 -7.66 10.78 -15.09
N GLU A 66 -7.02 11.54 -14.20
CA GLU A 66 -5.60 11.44 -13.91
C GLU A 66 -5.23 10.06 -13.35
N SER A 67 -6.02 9.53 -12.42
CA SER A 67 -5.85 8.16 -11.89
C SER A 67 -5.92 7.12 -13.01
N LYS A 68 -6.94 7.19 -13.88
CA LYS A 68 -7.13 6.25 -15.00
C LYS A 68 -6.05 6.36 -16.06
N LEU A 69 -5.57 7.56 -16.36
CA LEU A 69 -4.51 7.79 -17.34
C LEU A 69 -3.14 7.32 -16.84
N THR A 70 -2.85 7.53 -15.56
CA THR A 70 -1.54 7.22 -14.97
C THR A 70 -1.47 5.83 -14.35
N GLY A 71 -2.60 5.18 -14.11
CA GLY A 71 -2.71 3.96 -13.32
C GLY A 71 -2.43 4.17 -11.82
N LYS A 72 -2.24 5.41 -11.38
CA LYS A 72 -2.01 5.75 -9.97
C LYS A 72 -3.32 5.75 -9.19
N PRO A 73 -3.29 5.49 -7.88
CA PRO A 73 -4.49 5.54 -7.06
C PRO A 73 -5.05 6.96 -7.01
N ILE A 74 -6.37 7.05 -6.94
CA ILE A 74 -7.07 8.30 -6.68
C ILE A 74 -6.95 8.64 -5.19
N ASN A 75 -6.94 9.93 -4.86
CA ASN A 75 -7.15 10.36 -3.48
C ASN A 75 -8.62 10.15 -3.11
N MET A 76 -8.91 9.04 -2.45
CA MET A 76 -10.28 8.60 -2.17
C MET A 76 -10.95 9.48 -1.11
N GLN A 77 -10.18 10.01 -0.15
CA GLN A 77 -10.70 10.89 0.88
C GLN A 77 -11.26 12.17 0.25
N GLU A 78 -10.46 12.83 -0.57
CA GLU A 78 -10.92 14.05 -1.24
C GLU A 78 -12.09 13.79 -2.18
N GLN A 79 -12.07 12.65 -2.88
CA GLN A 79 -13.15 12.25 -3.78
C GLN A 79 -14.48 12.08 -3.06
N ILE A 80 -14.48 11.42 -1.90
CA ILE A 80 -15.67 11.22 -1.07
C ILE A 80 -16.13 12.53 -0.44
N ILE A 81 -15.21 13.36 0.06
CA ILE A 81 -15.54 14.66 0.69
C ILE A 81 -16.19 15.60 -0.32
N ASP A 82 -15.71 15.63 -1.55
CA ASP A 82 -16.30 16.47 -2.60
C ASP A 82 -17.68 16.02 -3.00
N GLY A 83 -17.86 14.71 -3.15
CA GLY A 83 -19.18 14.14 -3.39
C GLY A 83 -20.15 14.47 -2.25
N TRP A 84 -19.70 14.34 -1.00
CA TRP A 84 -20.48 14.70 0.18
C TRP A 84 -20.86 16.18 0.20
N PHE A 85 -19.91 17.07 -0.13
CA PHE A 85 -20.16 18.50 -0.22
C PHE A 85 -21.24 18.80 -1.26
N LEU A 86 -21.15 18.22 -2.46
CA LEU A 86 -22.15 18.40 -3.51
C LEU A 86 -23.53 17.94 -3.03
N ALA A 87 -23.63 16.75 -2.44
CA ALA A 87 -24.89 16.21 -1.89
C ALA A 87 -25.50 17.13 -0.82
N ARG A 88 -24.69 17.64 0.11
CA ARG A 88 -25.15 18.57 1.14
C ARG A 88 -25.58 19.91 0.57
N PHE A 89 -24.80 20.49 -0.34
CA PHE A 89 -25.15 21.72 -1.03
C PHE A 89 -26.50 21.59 -1.74
N TRP A 90 -26.73 20.49 -2.45
CA TRP A 90 -27.94 20.29 -3.24
C TRP A 90 -29.19 20.21 -2.35
N ILE A 91 -29.11 19.49 -1.23
CA ILE A 91 -30.16 19.47 -0.22
C ILE A 91 -30.44 20.88 0.32
N PHE A 92 -29.42 21.71 0.52
CA PHE A 92 -29.58 23.07 1.05
C PHE A 92 -30.22 24.01 0.03
N LYS A 93 -29.84 23.87 -1.25
CA LYS A 93 -30.46 24.58 -2.38
C LYS A 93 -31.95 24.26 -2.49
N ASP A 94 -32.34 22.99 -2.41
CA ASP A 94 -33.73 22.56 -2.55
C ASP A 94 -34.64 23.06 -1.42
N GLN A 95 -34.06 23.39 -0.27
CA GLN A 95 -34.78 24.02 0.85
C GLN A 95 -34.86 25.56 0.74
N ASN A 96 -34.44 26.14 -0.40
CA ASN A 96 -34.45 27.58 -0.70
C ASN A 96 -33.73 28.43 0.37
N ASN A 97 -32.65 27.91 0.95
CA ASN A 97 -32.00 28.50 2.11
C ASN A 97 -30.68 29.21 1.74
N ASN A 98 -30.76 30.19 0.84
CA ASN A 98 -29.59 30.83 0.19
C ASN A 98 -28.52 31.33 1.17
N HIS A 99 -28.91 31.90 2.31
CA HIS A 99 -27.95 32.37 3.32
C HIS A 99 -27.15 31.21 3.93
N GLN A 100 -27.81 30.10 4.27
CA GLN A 100 -27.14 28.93 4.85
C GLN A 100 -26.30 28.18 3.82
N THR A 101 -26.79 28.11 2.58
CA THR A 101 -26.03 27.57 1.45
C THR A 101 -24.71 28.32 1.25
N ASN A 102 -24.74 29.66 1.28
CA ASN A 102 -23.53 30.48 1.18
C ASN A 102 -22.59 30.27 2.37
N ARG A 103 -23.12 30.19 3.60
CA ARG A 103 -22.31 29.88 4.80
C ARG A 103 -21.65 28.51 4.71
N PHE A 104 -22.34 27.52 4.17
CA PHE A 104 -21.79 26.17 3.97
C PHE A 104 -20.67 26.17 2.92
N ILE A 105 -20.86 26.84 1.79
CA ILE A 105 -19.80 27.03 0.78
C ILE A 105 -18.58 27.71 1.39
N SER A 106 -18.77 28.82 2.12
CA SER A 106 -17.68 29.54 2.79
C SER A 106 -16.95 28.63 3.78
N TRP A 107 -17.67 27.95 4.66
CA TRP A 107 -17.07 27.01 5.62
C TRP A 107 -16.24 25.94 4.91
N PHE A 108 -16.74 25.36 3.82
CA PHE A 108 -16.02 24.34 3.08
C PHE A 108 -14.74 24.90 2.43
N LYS A 109 -14.82 26.09 1.80
CA LYS A 109 -13.65 26.78 1.22
C LYS A 109 -12.60 27.13 2.28
N ASP A 110 -13.03 27.63 3.43
CA ASP A 110 -12.14 28.02 4.53
C ASP A 110 -11.39 26.80 5.10
N ASN A 111 -12.07 25.65 5.22
CA ASN A 111 -11.42 24.41 5.65
C ASN A 111 -10.42 23.89 4.61
N LEU A 112 -10.77 23.93 3.32
CA LEU A 112 -9.85 23.56 2.24
C LEU A 112 -8.60 24.45 2.19
N ALA A 113 -8.74 25.73 2.52
CA ALA A 113 -7.63 26.68 2.58
C ALA A 113 -6.82 26.59 3.89
N SER A 114 -7.31 25.84 4.89
CA SER A 114 -6.60 25.65 6.16
C SER A 114 -5.38 24.73 6.00
N SER A 115 -4.48 24.75 6.99
CA SER A 115 -3.31 23.85 7.00
C SER A 115 -3.66 22.36 7.05
N LYS A 116 -4.85 22.02 7.56
CA LYS A 116 -5.38 20.65 7.57
C LYS A 116 -6.13 20.29 6.28
N GLY A 117 -6.53 21.26 5.47
CA GLY A 117 -7.26 21.04 4.22
C GLY A 117 -8.45 20.08 4.36
N TYR A 118 -8.45 19.04 3.53
CA TYR A 118 -9.47 17.97 3.54
C TYR A 118 -9.53 17.17 4.84
N ASP A 119 -8.43 17.02 5.58
CA ASP A 119 -8.43 16.28 6.84
C ASP A 119 -9.33 16.96 7.89
N SER A 120 -9.35 18.31 7.89
CA SER A 120 -10.23 19.10 8.76
C SER A 120 -11.71 18.79 8.50
N ILE A 121 -12.06 18.58 7.23
CA ILE A 121 -13.42 18.31 6.78
C ILE A 121 -13.78 16.87 7.13
N ALA A 122 -12.89 15.91 6.86
CA ALA A 122 -13.04 14.50 7.19
C ALA A 122 -13.34 14.31 8.69
N GLU A 123 -12.57 14.99 9.56
CA GLU A 123 -12.76 14.99 11.01
C GLU A 123 -14.16 15.53 11.39
N GLN A 124 -14.55 16.69 10.85
CA GLN A 124 -15.81 17.35 11.21
C GLN A 124 -17.07 16.66 10.67
N MET A 125 -17.00 16.05 9.49
CA MET A 125 -18.09 15.26 8.93
C MET A 125 -18.15 13.84 9.49
N GLY A 126 -17.19 13.47 10.35
CA GLY A 126 -17.07 12.13 10.91
C GLY A 126 -16.98 11.06 9.82
N LEU A 127 -16.14 11.29 8.81
CA LEU A 127 -15.90 10.31 7.75
C LEU A 127 -15.29 9.04 8.36
N LYS A 128 -15.94 7.91 8.14
CA LYS A 128 -15.46 6.60 8.58
C LYS A 128 -15.32 5.69 7.36
N ILE A 129 -14.15 5.08 7.20
CA ILE A 129 -13.88 4.05 6.20
C ILE A 129 -13.30 2.83 6.91
N GLU A 130 -13.92 1.67 6.74
CA GLU A 130 -13.49 0.43 7.39
C GLU A 130 -13.65 -0.78 6.48
N ALA A 131 -12.72 -1.74 6.58
CA ALA A 131 -12.87 -3.02 5.91
C ALA A 131 -14.11 -3.76 6.42
N LEU A 132 -14.97 -4.23 5.50
CA LEU A 132 -16.16 -5.00 5.88
C LEU A 132 -15.80 -6.41 6.35
N ASN A 133 -14.80 -7.03 5.71
CA ASN A 133 -14.30 -8.36 5.99
C ASN A 133 -12.78 -8.41 5.74
N ASP A 134 -12.18 -9.57 5.98
CA ASP A 134 -10.84 -9.85 5.46
C ASP A 134 -10.84 -9.70 3.93
N MET A 135 -9.75 -9.16 3.41
CA MET A 135 -9.52 -8.90 2.00
C MET A 135 -9.11 -10.18 1.28
N ASP A 136 -9.59 -10.31 0.05
CA ASP A 136 -9.17 -11.35 -0.86
C ASP A 136 -7.76 -11.03 -1.40
N VAL A 137 -6.84 -11.95 -1.18
CA VAL A 137 -5.48 -11.90 -1.74
C VAL A 137 -5.45 -12.76 -3.00
N THR A 138 -5.13 -12.15 -4.14
CA THR A 138 -5.10 -12.83 -5.45
C THR A 138 -3.86 -12.46 -6.24
N ASN A 139 -3.57 -13.19 -7.32
CA ASN A 139 -2.45 -12.89 -8.22
C ASN A 139 -1.10 -12.81 -7.49
N ILE A 140 -0.87 -13.73 -6.55
CA ILE A 140 0.38 -13.81 -5.79
C ILE A 140 1.51 -14.22 -6.75
N ASP A 141 2.48 -13.33 -6.93
CA ASP A 141 3.76 -13.63 -7.57
C ASP A 141 4.88 -13.44 -6.56
N TYR A 142 5.76 -14.43 -6.44
CA TYR A 142 6.81 -14.40 -5.43
C TYR A 142 8.06 -15.11 -5.88
N THR A 143 9.17 -14.68 -5.31
CA THR A 143 10.44 -15.40 -5.41
C THR A 143 10.97 -15.65 -4.00
N SER A 144 11.85 -16.63 -3.90
CA SER A 144 12.46 -17.01 -2.63
C SER A 144 13.97 -17.04 -2.74
N LYS A 145 14.64 -16.77 -1.62
CA LYS A 145 16.08 -16.93 -1.49
C LYS A 145 16.41 -17.40 -0.07
N THR A 146 17.56 -18.04 0.04
CA THR A 146 18.16 -18.30 1.34
C THR A 146 18.68 -16.99 1.93
N GLY A 147 18.29 -16.70 3.16
CA GLY A 147 18.71 -15.54 3.94
C GLY A 147 19.82 -15.87 4.92
N ASP A 148 19.85 -15.12 6.02
CA ASP A 148 20.90 -15.20 7.03
C ASP A 148 21.00 -16.59 7.67
N THR A 149 22.23 -16.96 8.02
CA THR A 149 22.52 -18.17 8.78
C THR A 149 22.02 -18.02 10.21
N ILE A 150 21.15 -18.94 10.63
CA ILE A 150 20.70 -19.08 12.02
C ILE A 150 21.72 -19.91 12.80
N TYR A 151 22.21 -21.00 12.21
CA TYR A 151 23.20 -21.86 12.84
C TYR A 151 24.03 -22.59 11.79
N ASN A 152 25.35 -22.61 12.02
CA ASN A 152 26.29 -23.44 11.27
C ASN A 152 27.19 -24.14 12.30
N GLY A 153 27.10 -25.47 12.37
CA GLY A 153 27.72 -26.24 13.42
C GLY A 153 28.29 -27.56 12.93
N ILE A 154 29.23 -28.10 13.69
CA ILE A 154 29.89 -29.37 13.40
C ILE A 154 29.82 -30.23 14.65
N SER A 155 29.41 -31.48 14.50
CA SER A 155 29.48 -32.51 15.53
C SER A 155 30.24 -33.73 14.99
N GLU A 156 30.85 -34.49 15.92
CA GLU A 156 31.65 -35.67 15.58
C GLU A 156 31.14 -36.88 16.36
N LEU A 157 31.07 -38.02 15.68
CA LEU A 157 30.71 -39.31 16.25
C LEU A 157 31.85 -40.28 15.97
N THR A 158 32.34 -40.99 16.98
CA THR A 158 33.41 -41.97 16.79
C THR A 158 33.04 -43.30 17.43
N ASN A 159 33.17 -44.39 16.66
CA ASN A 159 32.96 -45.74 17.18
C ASN A 159 34.30 -46.36 17.61
N TYR A 160 34.62 -46.24 18.90
CA TYR A 160 35.84 -46.83 19.48
C TYR A 160 35.73 -48.34 19.77
N THR A 161 34.62 -48.99 19.41
CA THR A 161 34.40 -50.40 19.71
C THR A 161 34.77 -51.29 18.52
N GLY A 162 35.06 -52.57 18.78
CA GLY A 162 35.34 -53.56 17.73
C GLY A 162 34.12 -54.07 16.96
N THR A 163 32.94 -53.45 17.14
CA THR A 163 31.68 -53.87 16.51
C THR A 163 30.91 -52.66 15.99
N THR A 164 30.08 -52.85 14.98
CA THR A 164 29.24 -51.78 14.42
C THR A 164 28.28 -51.23 15.50
N GLN A 165 28.21 -49.91 15.63
CA GLN A 165 27.37 -49.22 16.62
C GLN A 165 26.26 -48.41 15.96
N LYS A 166 25.11 -48.33 16.64
CA LYS A 166 24.05 -47.35 16.38
C LYS A 166 24.31 -46.13 17.25
N MET A 167 24.60 -45.00 16.63
CA MET A 167 24.92 -43.75 17.29
C MET A 167 23.84 -42.70 16.97
N LYS A 168 23.74 -41.68 17.83
CA LYS A 168 22.77 -40.60 17.69
C LYS A 168 23.48 -39.30 17.37
N THR A 169 22.97 -38.58 16.37
CA THR A 169 23.44 -37.22 16.08
C THR A 169 22.96 -36.25 17.16
N ASP A 170 23.61 -35.10 17.27
CA ASP A 170 23.15 -34.05 18.18
C ASP A 170 21.74 -33.57 17.81
N SER A 171 20.92 -33.35 18.84
CA SER A 171 19.70 -32.55 18.73
C SER A 171 19.97 -31.14 19.24
N PHE A 172 19.38 -30.13 18.61
CA PHE A 172 19.52 -28.76 19.09
C PHE A 172 18.26 -27.93 18.82
N GLN A 173 18.14 -26.84 19.58
CA GLN A 173 17.14 -25.81 19.37
C GLN A 173 17.82 -24.45 19.18
N ARG A 174 17.31 -23.64 18.25
CA ARG A 174 17.80 -22.29 17.98
C ARG A 174 16.64 -21.32 17.89
N ASP A 175 16.73 -20.28 18.70
CA ASP A 175 15.85 -19.14 18.62
C ASP A 175 16.27 -18.28 17.43
N TYR A 176 15.30 -17.75 16.70
CA TYR A 176 15.55 -16.85 15.58
C TYR A 176 14.39 -15.88 15.39
N THR A 177 14.69 -14.70 14.86
CA THR A 177 13.67 -13.67 14.60
C THR A 177 13.08 -13.83 13.20
N LYS A 178 11.76 -13.90 13.12
CA LYS A 178 10.98 -13.74 11.89
C LYS A 178 10.55 -12.29 11.73
N SER A 179 10.41 -11.84 10.49
CA SER A 179 9.76 -10.57 10.19
C SER A 179 8.79 -10.67 9.04
N GLU A 180 7.69 -9.94 9.14
CA GLU A 180 6.70 -9.77 8.09
C GLU A 180 6.61 -8.29 7.77
N SER A 181 6.93 -7.93 6.53
CA SER A 181 6.93 -6.55 6.05
C SER A 181 5.96 -6.41 4.90
N THR A 182 5.02 -5.47 4.98
CA THR A 182 4.00 -5.26 3.94
C THR A 182 3.70 -3.81 3.67
N SER A 183 3.39 -3.50 2.41
CA SER A 183 2.96 -2.19 1.93
C SER A 183 1.93 -2.35 0.83
N VAL A 184 1.00 -1.41 0.73
CA VAL A 184 0.20 -1.24 -0.49
C VAL A 184 0.98 -0.34 -1.44
N THR A 185 1.09 -0.72 -2.72
CA THR A 185 1.79 0.11 -3.71
C THR A 185 0.92 1.30 -4.12
N ASN A 186 -0.40 1.08 -4.17
CA ASN A 186 -1.39 2.10 -4.55
C ASN A 186 -2.51 2.22 -3.50
N GLY A 187 -2.18 2.72 -2.30
CA GLY A 187 -3.17 2.96 -1.23
C GLY A 187 -4.24 4.00 -1.61
N LEU A 188 -5.29 4.10 -0.79
CA LEU A 188 -6.45 4.99 -0.98
C LEU A 188 -6.16 6.48 -0.69
N GLN A 189 -4.94 6.79 -0.23
CA GLN A 189 -4.48 8.13 0.18
C GLN A 189 -5.49 8.80 1.12
N LEU A 190 -5.59 8.27 2.33
CA LEU A 190 -6.50 8.77 3.36
C LEU A 190 -5.68 9.48 4.45
N GLY A 191 -6.24 10.55 5.04
CA GLY A 191 -5.63 11.26 6.16
C GLY A 191 -5.67 10.51 7.49
N PHE A 192 -6.31 9.35 7.54
CA PHE A 192 -6.42 8.48 8.72
C PHE A 192 -6.17 7.02 8.35
N LYS A 193 -5.67 6.22 9.31
CA LYS A 193 -5.31 4.81 9.09
C LYS A 193 -6.56 3.94 8.88
N VAL A 194 -6.57 3.18 7.78
CA VAL A 194 -7.53 2.11 7.49
C VAL A 194 -6.75 0.80 7.43
N ALA A 195 -6.98 -0.06 8.43
CA ALA A 195 -6.36 -1.37 8.49
C ALA A 195 -7.24 -2.41 7.80
N ALA A 196 -6.62 -3.28 7.01
CA ALA A 196 -7.28 -4.40 6.38
C ALA A 196 -6.43 -5.66 6.54
N LYS A 197 -7.06 -6.81 6.78
CA LYS A 197 -6.36 -8.09 6.91
C LYS A 197 -6.49 -8.89 5.62
N GLY A 198 -5.47 -9.66 5.26
CA GLY A 198 -5.51 -10.61 4.16
C GLY A 198 -4.68 -11.86 4.49
N VAL A 199 -5.02 -12.99 3.87
CA VAL A 199 -4.28 -14.24 4.05
C VAL A 199 -3.38 -14.46 2.84
N VAL A 200 -2.06 -14.55 3.06
CA VAL A 200 -1.09 -14.82 2.01
C VAL A 200 -0.65 -16.28 2.10
N ALA A 201 -1.00 -17.06 1.09
CA ALA A 201 -0.60 -18.46 0.94
C ALA A 201 0.38 -18.62 -0.22
N LEU A 202 1.58 -19.14 0.05
CA LEU A 202 2.64 -19.32 -0.94
C LEU A 202 2.67 -20.78 -1.42
N ALA A 203 2.06 -21.03 -2.58
CA ALA A 203 2.03 -22.36 -3.19
C ALA A 203 3.46 -22.89 -3.43
N GLY A 204 3.72 -24.14 -3.04
CA GLY A 204 5.03 -24.79 -3.15
C GLY A 204 6.01 -24.50 -2.00
N ALA A 205 5.67 -23.59 -1.08
CA ALA A 205 6.45 -23.32 0.12
C ALA A 205 5.79 -23.85 1.41
N ASP A 206 4.58 -24.44 1.32
CA ASP A 206 3.73 -24.84 2.45
C ASP A 206 3.71 -23.77 3.56
N PHE A 207 3.45 -22.53 3.15
CA PHE A 207 3.43 -21.36 4.02
C PHE A 207 2.15 -20.55 3.82
N GLU A 208 1.46 -20.27 4.92
CA GLU A 208 0.26 -19.45 4.98
C GLU A 208 0.34 -18.54 6.22
N THR A 209 0.11 -17.24 6.04
CA THR A 209 0.08 -16.27 7.16
C THR A 209 -0.98 -15.20 6.95
N SER A 210 -1.50 -14.66 8.06
CA SER A 210 -2.42 -13.53 8.07
C SER A 210 -1.65 -12.23 8.25
N VAL A 211 -1.87 -11.30 7.33
CA VAL A 211 -1.14 -10.04 7.21
C VAL A 211 -2.08 -8.87 7.37
N THR A 212 -1.63 -7.81 8.06
CA THR A 212 -2.38 -6.55 8.17
C THR A 212 -1.75 -5.46 7.30
N TYR A 213 -2.56 -4.88 6.42
CA TYR A 213 -2.20 -3.79 5.53
C TYR A 213 -2.77 -2.47 6.03
N ASN A 214 -2.02 -1.41 5.83
CA ASN A 214 -2.51 -0.04 5.99
C ASN A 214 -2.89 0.51 4.61
N LEU A 215 -4.19 0.57 4.32
CA LEU A 215 -4.69 1.01 3.02
C LEU A 215 -4.52 2.51 2.80
N SER A 216 -4.24 3.28 3.85
CA SER A 216 -4.16 4.74 3.80
C SER A 216 -2.79 5.27 3.40
N SER A 217 -1.76 4.44 3.47
CA SER A 217 -0.36 4.81 3.24
C SER A 217 0.37 3.74 2.47
N THR A 218 1.30 4.14 1.60
CA THR A 218 2.20 3.21 0.90
C THR A 218 3.44 2.84 1.73
N THR A 219 3.49 3.29 2.98
CA THR A 219 4.61 3.00 3.89
C THR A 219 4.62 1.51 4.25
N THR A 220 5.79 0.89 4.19
CA THR A 220 5.98 -0.50 4.63
C THR A 220 5.90 -0.59 6.14
N GLU A 221 4.93 -1.36 6.64
CA GLU A 221 4.84 -1.74 8.05
C GLU A 221 5.57 -3.08 8.25
N THR A 222 6.39 -3.20 9.31
CA THR A 222 7.15 -4.43 9.61
C THR A 222 6.86 -4.89 11.03
N ASN A 223 6.46 -6.15 11.16
CA ASN A 223 6.28 -6.84 12.42
C ASN A 223 7.38 -7.89 12.59
N THR A 224 7.93 -8.00 13.81
CA THR A 224 8.98 -8.98 14.14
C THR A 224 8.53 -9.86 15.30
N ILE A 225 8.78 -11.16 15.20
CA ILE A 225 8.47 -12.14 16.25
C ILE A 225 9.66 -13.07 16.45
N SER A 226 9.90 -13.51 17.69
CA SER A 226 10.87 -14.56 17.97
C SER A 226 10.22 -15.93 17.78
N ASP A 227 10.91 -16.85 17.14
CA ASP A 227 10.48 -18.24 16.98
C ASP A 227 11.65 -19.21 17.26
N LYS A 228 11.36 -20.51 17.31
CA LYS A 228 12.32 -21.57 17.63
C LYS A 228 12.32 -22.65 16.56
N PHE A 229 13.50 -22.99 16.05
CA PHE A 229 13.68 -24.15 15.19
C PHE A 229 14.32 -25.29 15.98
N THR A 230 13.74 -26.49 15.92
CA THR A 230 14.22 -27.67 16.64
C THR A 230 14.64 -28.75 15.67
N VAL A 231 15.89 -29.19 15.76
CA VAL A 231 16.42 -30.34 15.03
C VAL A 231 16.45 -31.55 15.96
N PRO A 232 15.68 -32.61 15.66
CA PRO A 232 15.72 -33.83 16.45
C PRO A 232 16.99 -34.63 16.17
N SER A 233 17.40 -35.43 17.15
CA SER A 233 18.49 -36.39 17.00
C SER A 233 18.10 -37.50 16.02
N GLN A 234 19.02 -37.90 15.15
CA GLN A 234 18.84 -38.99 14.18
C GLN A 234 19.77 -40.16 14.51
N GLU A 235 19.28 -41.39 14.28
CA GLU A 235 20.10 -42.59 14.43
C GLU A 235 20.92 -42.83 13.15
N VAL A 236 22.22 -43.09 13.33
CA VAL A 236 23.16 -43.44 12.27
C VAL A 236 23.97 -44.67 12.68
N THR A 237 24.39 -45.48 11.72
CA THR A 237 25.21 -46.65 11.95
C THR A 237 26.66 -46.36 11.57
N LEU A 238 27.60 -46.74 12.43
CA LEU A 238 29.04 -46.56 12.22
C LEU A 238 29.79 -47.87 12.43
N SER A 239 30.64 -48.21 11.47
CA SER A 239 31.52 -49.39 11.54
C SER A 239 32.57 -49.26 12.65
N PRO A 240 33.19 -50.37 13.10
CA PRO A 240 34.30 -50.34 14.06
C PRO A 240 35.41 -49.38 13.62
N GLY A 241 35.95 -48.59 14.55
CA GLY A 241 37.08 -47.68 14.31
C GLY A 241 36.77 -46.45 13.45
N HIS A 242 35.59 -46.37 12.85
CA HIS A 242 35.20 -45.25 12.00
C HIS A 242 34.78 -44.01 12.79
N LYS A 243 34.94 -42.86 12.14
CA LYS A 243 34.49 -41.55 12.63
C LYS A 243 33.53 -40.93 11.62
N ALA A 244 32.48 -40.27 12.09
CA ALA A 244 31.64 -39.39 11.28
C ALA A 244 31.73 -37.94 11.72
N VAL A 245 31.62 -37.05 10.75
CA VAL A 245 31.45 -35.61 10.94
C VAL A 245 30.08 -35.23 10.39
N VAL A 246 29.27 -34.58 11.23
CA VAL A 246 27.96 -34.03 10.83
C VAL A 246 28.08 -32.52 10.77
N LYS A 247 27.85 -31.96 9.58
CA LYS A 247 27.81 -30.52 9.37
C LYS A 247 26.36 -30.06 9.26
N HIS A 248 25.95 -29.16 10.12
CA HIS A 248 24.61 -28.57 10.18
C HIS A 248 24.63 -27.18 9.53
N ASP A 249 23.71 -26.92 8.61
CA ASP A 249 23.47 -25.60 8.00
C ASP A 249 21.98 -25.27 8.15
N LEU A 250 21.68 -24.31 9.02
CA LEU A 250 20.33 -23.80 9.26
C LEU A 250 20.31 -22.32 8.89
N ARG A 251 19.44 -21.95 7.94
CA ARG A 251 19.32 -20.59 7.40
C ARG A 251 17.87 -20.15 7.35
N LYS A 252 17.64 -18.84 7.35
CA LYS A 252 16.32 -18.28 7.07
C LYS A 252 15.98 -18.51 5.59
N MET A 253 14.70 -18.70 5.27
CA MET A 253 14.18 -18.41 3.94
C MET A 253 13.56 -17.03 3.93
N VAL A 254 13.81 -16.29 2.85
CA VAL A 254 13.21 -14.98 2.60
C VAL A 254 12.35 -15.09 1.36
N TYR A 255 11.07 -14.77 1.52
CA TYR A 255 10.10 -14.67 0.43
C TYR A 255 9.80 -13.19 0.21
N PHE A 256 9.81 -12.76 -1.04
CA PHE A 256 9.38 -11.43 -1.42
C PHE A 256 8.55 -11.52 -2.69
N GLY A 257 7.52 -10.69 -2.77
CA GLY A 257 6.55 -10.80 -3.84
C GLY A 257 5.50 -9.71 -3.84
N THR A 258 4.61 -9.81 -4.80
CA THR A 258 3.49 -8.91 -5.04
C THR A 258 2.18 -9.71 -5.10
N HIS A 259 1.07 -9.05 -4.84
CA HIS A 259 -0.27 -9.59 -5.01
C HIS A 259 -1.28 -8.46 -5.17
N ASP A 260 -2.48 -8.78 -5.63
CA ASP A 260 -3.63 -7.88 -5.55
C ASP A 260 -4.38 -8.11 -4.25
N LEU A 261 -4.68 -7.02 -3.53
CA LEU A 261 -5.53 -6.98 -2.34
C LEU A 261 -6.89 -6.40 -2.72
N LYS A 262 -7.93 -7.22 -2.63
CA LYS A 262 -9.29 -6.91 -3.09
C LYS A 262 -10.29 -7.01 -1.96
N GLY A 263 -11.28 -6.14 -1.94
CA GLY A 263 -12.38 -6.28 -1.00
C GLY A 263 -13.23 -5.04 -0.84
N ASP A 264 -14.16 -5.14 0.09
CA ASP A 264 -15.18 -4.12 0.31
C ASP A 264 -14.89 -3.30 1.55
N LEU A 265 -15.00 -1.98 1.39
CA LEU A 265 -14.91 -1.00 2.45
C LEU A 265 -16.28 -0.36 2.67
N LYS A 266 -16.65 -0.22 3.94
CA LYS A 266 -17.81 0.55 4.35
C LYS A 266 -17.43 2.01 4.50
N VAL A 267 -18.18 2.89 3.86
CA VAL A 267 -18.08 4.35 3.98
C VAL A 267 -19.27 4.87 4.77
N GLY A 268 -19.00 5.67 5.81
CA GLY A 268 -20.03 6.28 6.64
C GLY A 268 -19.74 7.75 6.93
N PHE A 269 -20.81 8.49 7.21
CA PHE A 269 -20.76 9.90 7.60
C PHE A 269 -21.47 10.09 8.95
N ASN A 270 -20.82 10.78 9.88
CA ASN A 270 -21.42 11.19 11.15
C ASN A 270 -21.49 12.72 11.25
N ASP A 271 -22.14 13.32 10.25
CA ASP A 271 -22.08 14.76 9.98
C ASP A 271 -23.22 15.57 10.59
N LYS A 272 -24.07 14.95 11.43
CA LYS A 272 -25.27 15.59 11.98
C LYS A 272 -24.95 16.91 12.70
N GLU A 273 -23.94 16.90 13.56
CA GLU A 273 -23.57 18.07 14.35
C GLU A 273 -23.11 19.24 13.47
N ILE A 274 -22.27 18.97 12.46
CA ILE A 274 -21.77 20.01 11.56
C ILE A 274 -22.88 20.51 10.63
N VAL A 275 -23.68 19.62 10.05
CA VAL A 275 -24.77 19.97 9.14
C VAL A 275 -25.86 20.79 9.84
N GLN A 276 -26.16 20.50 11.10
CA GLN A 276 -27.16 21.24 11.87
C GLN A 276 -26.78 22.71 12.15
N LYS A 277 -25.50 23.09 12.01
CA LYS A 277 -25.06 24.50 12.07
C LYS A 277 -25.51 25.32 10.86
N PHE A 278 -25.86 24.63 9.76
CA PHE A 278 -26.34 25.22 8.52
C PHE A 278 -27.83 24.95 8.31
N ILE A 279 -28.35 23.79 8.70
CA ILE A 279 -29.75 23.41 8.44
C ILE A 279 -30.46 22.87 9.68
N TYR A 280 -31.58 23.49 10.05
CA TYR A 280 -32.46 23.05 11.14
C TYR A 280 -33.91 23.35 10.76
N PRO A 281 -34.88 22.43 11.00
CA PRO A 281 -34.79 21.13 11.67
C PRO A 281 -34.61 19.90 10.75
N ASN A 282 -34.42 20.07 9.44
CA ASN A 282 -34.58 18.99 8.44
C ASN A 282 -33.31 18.16 8.16
N TYR A 283 -32.58 17.75 9.19
CA TYR A 283 -31.44 16.86 9.00
C TYR A 283 -31.90 15.48 8.49
N ARG A 284 -31.24 14.98 7.44
CA ARG A 284 -31.28 13.58 7.03
C ARG A 284 -29.87 13.03 6.85
N SER A 285 -29.66 11.77 7.18
CA SER A 285 -28.44 11.05 6.80
C SER A 285 -28.36 10.96 5.27
N ILE A 286 -27.14 10.96 4.76
CA ILE A 286 -26.86 10.69 3.35
C ILE A 286 -25.86 9.57 3.22
N ASP A 287 -25.76 9.01 2.01
CA ASP A 287 -24.83 7.95 1.66
C ASP A 287 -24.19 8.23 0.27
N LEU A 288 -23.38 7.30 -0.25
CA LEU A 288 -22.78 7.40 -1.58
C LEU A 288 -23.83 7.41 -2.72
N SER A 289 -25.03 6.85 -2.49
CA SER A 289 -26.12 6.91 -3.46
C SER A 289 -26.67 8.34 -3.59
N ASP A 290 -26.78 9.07 -2.48
CA ASP A 290 -27.18 10.49 -2.49
C ASP A 290 -26.17 11.35 -3.26
N ILE A 291 -24.87 11.07 -3.11
CA ILE A 291 -23.82 11.71 -3.90
C ILE A 291 -24.03 11.45 -5.39
N ARG A 292 -24.20 10.18 -5.77
CA ARG A 292 -24.44 9.78 -7.16
C ARG A 292 -25.65 10.49 -7.77
N LYS A 293 -26.79 10.50 -7.06
CA LYS A 293 -28.01 11.18 -7.49
C LYS A 293 -27.76 12.66 -7.72
N THR A 294 -27.10 13.31 -6.76
CA THR A 294 -26.79 14.74 -6.83
C THR A 294 -25.90 15.08 -8.02
N MET A 295 -24.85 14.29 -8.29
CA MET A 295 -23.99 14.53 -9.44
C MET A 295 -24.74 14.41 -10.77
N ILE A 296 -25.65 13.43 -10.90
CA ILE A 296 -26.52 13.29 -12.07
C ILE A 296 -27.44 14.50 -12.23
N GLU A 297 -27.99 15.03 -11.12
CA GLU A 297 -28.86 16.21 -11.13
C GLU A 297 -28.11 17.50 -11.49
N ILE A 298 -26.87 17.67 -11.02
CA ILE A 298 -25.98 18.77 -11.41
C ILE A 298 -25.67 18.70 -12.91
N ASP A 299 -25.26 17.53 -13.43
CA ASP A 299 -24.96 17.35 -14.85
C ASP A 299 -26.18 17.67 -15.74
N LYS A 300 -27.38 17.23 -15.31
CA LYS A 300 -28.64 17.57 -16.00
C LYS A 300 -28.95 19.06 -15.96
N TRP A 301 -28.78 19.71 -14.80
CA TRP A 301 -28.97 21.15 -14.65
C TRP A 301 -28.04 21.95 -15.58
N ASN A 302 -26.80 21.48 -15.74
CA ASN A 302 -25.79 22.07 -16.61
C ASN A 302 -25.90 21.66 -18.08
N HIS A 303 -26.87 20.80 -18.45
CA HIS A 303 -27.06 20.29 -19.81
C HIS A 303 -25.82 19.58 -20.39
N VAL A 304 -25.09 18.84 -19.55
CA VAL A 304 -23.91 18.06 -19.93
C VAL A 304 -24.17 16.56 -19.83
N ASN A 305 -23.30 15.76 -20.45
CA ASN A 305 -23.36 14.30 -20.34
C ASN A 305 -23.15 13.87 -18.89
N THR A 306 -24.07 13.05 -18.38
CA THR A 306 -24.04 12.55 -17.01
C THR A 306 -22.87 11.61 -16.79
N ILE A 307 -22.14 11.79 -15.70
CA ILE A 307 -21.08 10.87 -15.27
C ILE A 307 -21.51 10.15 -14.00
N ASP A 308 -21.37 8.82 -14.00
CA ASP A 308 -21.73 8.01 -12.84
C ASP A 308 -20.64 8.10 -11.76
N PHE A 309 -20.99 8.69 -10.61
CA PHE A 309 -20.12 8.76 -9.44
C PHE A 309 -19.56 7.39 -9.03
N TYR A 310 -20.32 6.31 -9.22
CA TYR A 310 -19.86 4.97 -8.85
C TYR A 310 -18.64 4.51 -9.66
N GLN A 311 -18.37 5.16 -10.79
CA GLN A 311 -17.23 4.93 -11.65
C GLN A 311 -16.15 6.02 -11.52
N LEU A 312 -16.39 7.06 -10.69
CA LEU A 312 -15.48 8.18 -10.46
C LEU A 312 -14.61 7.95 -9.22
N VAL A 313 -14.06 6.76 -9.07
CA VAL A 313 -13.26 6.35 -7.90
C VAL A 313 -11.90 5.77 -8.31
N GLY A 314 -11.40 6.20 -9.47
CA GLY A 314 -10.07 5.83 -9.97
C GLY A 314 -10.04 4.49 -10.69
N VAL A 315 -8.83 3.97 -10.90
CA VAL A 315 -8.62 2.72 -11.61
C VAL A 315 -8.97 1.50 -10.74
N LYS A 316 -9.65 0.50 -11.33
CA LYS A 316 -10.09 -0.78 -10.73
C LYS A 316 -11.08 -0.72 -9.54
N ASN A 317 -11.18 0.41 -8.85
CA ASN A 317 -12.16 0.61 -7.78
C ASN A 317 -13.54 0.95 -8.36
N HIS A 318 -14.60 0.67 -7.60
CA HIS A 318 -15.95 1.14 -7.92
C HIS A 318 -16.82 1.15 -6.66
N ILE A 319 -17.87 1.96 -6.67
CA ILE A 319 -18.88 1.94 -5.61
C ILE A 319 -19.91 0.87 -5.97
N LYS A 320 -20.13 -0.08 -5.07
CA LYS A 320 -21.11 -1.17 -5.26
C LYS A 320 -22.52 -0.68 -4.98
N ASN A 321 -22.70 0.03 -3.86
CA ASN A 321 -23.99 0.52 -3.39
C ASN A 321 -23.78 1.66 -2.39
N GLY A 322 -24.86 2.12 -1.76
CA GLY A 322 -24.91 3.34 -0.96
C GLY A 322 -23.83 3.51 0.10
N ASP A 323 -23.28 2.46 0.68
CA ASP A 323 -22.21 2.59 1.68
C ASP A 323 -20.97 1.74 1.37
N THR A 324 -20.95 1.03 0.23
CA THR A 324 -19.92 0.02 -0.04
C THR A 324 -19.03 0.43 -1.22
N LEU A 325 -17.75 0.65 -0.92
CA LEU A 325 -16.68 0.90 -1.89
C LEU A 325 -15.86 -0.38 -2.09
N TYR A 326 -15.81 -0.89 -3.31
CA TYR A 326 -14.90 -1.98 -3.66
C TYR A 326 -13.53 -1.40 -4.04
N ILE A 327 -12.48 -2.05 -3.53
CA ILE A 327 -11.09 -1.72 -3.83
C ILE A 327 -10.36 -2.90 -4.47
N ASP A 328 -9.42 -2.59 -5.35
CA ASP A 328 -8.47 -3.52 -5.94
C ASP A 328 -7.12 -2.82 -6.03
N THR A 329 -6.28 -3.08 -5.03
CA THR A 329 -4.99 -2.41 -4.88
C THR A 329 -3.84 -3.41 -4.88
N PRO A 330 -2.79 -3.19 -5.70
CA PRO A 330 -1.57 -3.97 -5.62
C PRO A 330 -0.87 -3.74 -4.27
N ALA A 331 -0.32 -4.81 -3.73
CA ALA A 331 0.43 -4.83 -2.49
C ALA A 331 1.70 -5.68 -2.62
N GLU A 332 2.66 -5.39 -1.76
CA GLU A 332 3.96 -6.06 -1.68
C GLU A 332 4.13 -6.66 -0.30
N PHE A 333 4.85 -7.78 -0.25
CA PHE A 333 5.21 -8.43 1.00
C PHE A 333 6.66 -8.90 1.00
N THR A 334 7.22 -8.99 2.19
CA THR A 334 8.47 -9.70 2.47
C THR A 334 8.31 -10.48 3.77
N PHE A 335 8.48 -11.80 3.68
CA PHE A 335 8.52 -12.69 4.84
C PHE A 335 9.95 -13.18 5.04
N ASN A 336 10.58 -12.78 6.13
CA ASN A 336 11.94 -13.19 6.47
C ASN A 336 11.90 -14.21 7.62
N GLY A 337 12.35 -15.43 7.35
CA GLY A 337 12.41 -16.50 8.33
C GLY A 337 11.11 -17.32 8.48
N ALA A 338 10.12 -17.13 7.61
CA ALA A 338 8.85 -17.86 7.61
C ALA A 338 9.04 -19.38 7.84
N ASN A 339 9.74 -20.05 6.90
CA ASN A 339 10.12 -21.45 6.96
C ASN A 339 11.65 -21.58 6.84
N PRO A 340 12.40 -21.85 7.93
CA PRO A 340 13.85 -22.02 7.85
C PRO A 340 14.26 -23.18 6.93
N TYR A 341 15.35 -22.99 6.21
CA TYR A 341 15.99 -24.03 5.43
C TYR A 341 17.03 -24.74 6.31
N TYR A 342 16.86 -26.03 6.53
CA TYR A 342 17.80 -26.86 7.26
C TYR A 342 18.37 -27.97 6.38
N ARG A 343 19.70 -28.11 6.42
CA ARG A 343 20.41 -29.23 5.81
C ARG A 343 21.49 -29.74 6.75
N ALA A 344 21.56 -31.06 6.92
CA ALA A 344 22.70 -31.70 7.56
C ALA A 344 23.41 -32.64 6.58
N THR A 345 24.74 -32.60 6.58
CA THR A 345 25.59 -33.49 5.80
C THR A 345 26.39 -34.37 6.75
N PHE A 346 26.23 -35.68 6.61
CA PHE A 346 26.98 -36.70 7.32
C PHE A 346 28.10 -37.21 6.41
N THR A 347 29.33 -37.14 6.86
CA THR A 347 30.49 -37.73 6.17
C THR A 347 31.20 -38.70 7.11
N GLU A 348 31.30 -39.96 6.71
CA GLU A 348 32.03 -41.01 7.43
C GLU A 348 33.44 -41.16 6.88
N TYR A 349 34.37 -41.44 7.79
CA TYR A 349 35.78 -41.65 7.54
C TYR A 349 36.22 -42.97 8.17
N ASP A 350 37.08 -43.70 7.46
CA ASP A 350 37.72 -44.91 7.97
C ASP A 350 38.79 -44.56 9.03
N GLU A 351 39.42 -45.58 9.62
CA GLU A 351 40.48 -45.44 10.62
C GLU A 351 41.70 -44.64 10.11
N ASN A 352 41.90 -44.58 8.80
CA ASN A 352 43.00 -43.86 8.15
C ASN A 352 42.60 -42.42 7.76
N GLY A 353 41.36 -42.01 8.04
CA GLY A 353 40.83 -40.69 7.69
C GLY A 353 40.38 -40.55 6.24
N ASN A 354 40.24 -41.64 5.48
CA ASN A 354 39.69 -41.59 4.12
C ASN A 354 38.16 -41.53 4.17
N PRO A 355 37.52 -40.66 3.36
CA PRO A 355 36.06 -40.59 3.30
C PRO A 355 35.49 -41.88 2.72
N VAL A 356 34.58 -42.51 3.46
CA VAL A 356 33.91 -43.76 3.09
C VAL A 356 32.57 -43.46 2.42
N GLN A 357 31.78 -42.59 3.03
CA GLN A 357 30.48 -42.19 2.49
C GLN A 357 30.11 -40.77 2.91
N THR A 358 29.32 -40.11 2.07
CA THR A 358 28.66 -38.84 2.39
C THR A 358 27.19 -38.94 2.05
N LYS A 359 26.32 -38.56 2.99
CA LYS A 359 24.87 -38.52 2.78
C LYS A 359 24.25 -37.29 3.42
N ILE A 360 23.12 -36.87 2.87
CA ILE A 360 22.30 -35.82 3.48
C ILE A 360 21.43 -36.49 4.54
N LEU A 361 21.41 -35.91 5.73
CA LEU A 361 20.45 -36.25 6.77
C LEU A 361 19.20 -35.41 6.53
N SER A 362 18.08 -36.05 6.21
CA SER A 362 16.81 -35.37 5.96
C SER A 362 16.40 -34.62 7.23
N GLY A 363 16.28 -33.30 7.18
CA GLY A 363 15.37 -32.62 8.10
C GLY A 363 13.96 -33.04 7.74
N ASN A 364 13.12 -33.35 8.74
CA ASN A 364 11.69 -33.57 8.48
C ASN A 364 11.08 -32.39 7.73
#